data_AF-A0A843GAX6-F1
#
_entry.id   AF-A0A843GAX6-F1
#
_cell.length_a   1.000
_cell.length_b   1.000
_cell.length_c   1.000
_cell.angle_alpha   90.00
_cell.angle_beta   90.00
_cell.angle_gamma   90.00
#
_symmetry.space_group_name_H-M   'P 1'
#
loop_
_entity.id
_entity.type
_entity.pdbx_description
1 polymer ?
#
loop_
_entity_poly.entity_id
_entity_poly.type
_entity_poly.pdbx_seq_one_letter_code
_entity_poly.pdbx_strand_id
1 'polypeptide(L)'
;MKIGMSHGAGGEVMGNLISQTILNNLSKKSVEGGYGLDALDDGATIPLGDYEIVVTTDGHTVNPLFFPGGDIGRISAAGTINDVSVMGAKPLAISNAMILQEGFPIEDLDKIIKSLSDTCEEADVAVITGDTKVMEQDKLDGIVIVTTGIGIAKKGEVIKDSTLSVGDKIIITGSVGDHGMSLMSFREGFGFETELKSDVAPMWGIISKALEVGGVTAMKDPTRGGLANCIN
;
A
#
# COMPACT_ATOMS: atom_id res chain seq x y z
N MET A 1 22.70 7.50 -16.33
CA MET A 1 22.25 7.59 -14.93
C MET A 1 22.10 6.18 -14.39
N LYS A 2 22.31 5.94 -13.09
CA LYS A 2 22.08 4.63 -12.44
C LYS A 2 20.95 4.79 -11.42
N ILE A 3 20.20 3.71 -11.16
CA ILE A 3 19.21 3.67 -10.09
C ILE A 3 19.92 3.79 -8.73
N GLY A 4 19.28 4.49 -7.80
CA GLY A 4 19.77 4.74 -6.44
C GLY A 4 18.60 4.93 -5.48
N MET A 5 18.87 4.93 -4.17
CA MET A 5 17.85 4.88 -3.11
C MET A 5 16.76 5.97 -3.22
N SER A 6 17.10 7.18 -3.66
CA SER A 6 16.14 8.27 -3.82
C SER A 6 15.04 7.97 -4.84
N HIS A 7 15.28 7.08 -5.80
CA HIS A 7 14.27 6.67 -6.79
C HIS A 7 13.20 5.73 -6.21
N GLY A 8 13.36 5.21 -4.99
CA GLY A 8 12.37 4.37 -4.30
C GLY A 8 11.75 5.04 -3.06
N ALA A 9 12.06 6.32 -2.81
CA ALA A 9 11.75 7.00 -1.55
C ALA A 9 10.38 7.72 -1.53
N GLY A 10 9.61 7.69 -2.62
CA GLY A 10 8.25 8.28 -2.68
C GLY A 10 8.16 9.77 -2.98
N GLY A 11 9.28 10.48 -3.16
CA GLY A 11 9.28 11.93 -3.46
C GLY A 11 9.47 12.26 -4.94
N GLU A 12 9.77 13.53 -5.22
CA GLU A 12 9.93 14.10 -6.57
C GLU A 12 10.90 13.30 -7.48
N VAL A 13 12.00 12.78 -6.93
CA VAL A 13 12.98 11.99 -7.69
C VAL A 13 12.36 10.69 -8.22
N MET A 14 11.52 10.02 -7.42
CA MET A 14 10.77 8.84 -7.85
C MET A 14 9.70 9.23 -8.87
N GLY A 15 8.96 10.31 -8.64
CA GLY A 15 7.96 10.82 -9.59
C GLY A 15 8.55 11.10 -10.98
N ASN A 16 9.74 11.71 -11.02
CA ASN A 16 10.47 11.93 -12.27
C ASN A 16 10.88 10.63 -12.97
N LEU A 17 11.35 9.62 -12.23
CA LEU A 17 11.66 8.31 -12.81
C LEU A 17 10.41 7.66 -13.43
N ILE A 18 9.29 7.68 -12.71
CA ILE A 18 8.03 7.11 -13.17
C ILE A 18 7.57 7.81 -14.44
N SER A 19 7.44 9.14 -14.42
CA SER A 19 6.92 9.90 -15.56
C SER A 19 7.85 9.83 -16.78
N GLN A 20 9.16 10.02 -16.60
CA GLN A 20 10.08 10.14 -17.73
C GLN A 20 10.53 8.80 -18.29
N THR A 21 10.64 7.76 -17.45
CA THR A 21 11.17 6.45 -17.85
C THR A 21 10.09 5.39 -17.92
N ILE A 22 9.24 5.25 -16.90
CA ILE A 22 8.27 4.14 -16.86
C ILE A 22 7.08 4.45 -17.79
N LEU A 23 6.35 5.54 -17.57
CA LEU A 23 5.13 5.87 -18.32
C LEU A 23 5.38 6.09 -19.82
N ASN A 24 6.52 6.69 -20.17
CA ASN A 24 6.89 6.96 -21.56
C ASN A 24 7.21 5.68 -22.38
N ASN A 25 7.55 4.58 -21.71
CA ASN A 25 7.87 3.31 -22.38
C ASN A 25 6.71 2.31 -22.38
N LEU A 26 5.54 2.68 -21.82
CA LEU A 26 4.35 1.84 -21.78
C LEU A 26 3.27 2.37 -22.73
N SER A 27 2.79 1.52 -23.64
CA SER A 27 1.83 1.90 -24.68
C SER A 27 0.36 1.69 -24.28
N LYS A 28 0.05 0.63 -23.52
CA LYS A 28 -1.30 0.33 -23.01
C LYS A 28 -1.31 0.52 -21.50
N LYS A 29 -1.97 1.59 -21.06
CA LYS A 29 -1.94 2.06 -19.67
C LYS A 29 -3.32 2.10 -19.00
N SER A 30 -4.36 1.71 -19.72
CA SER A 30 -5.73 1.60 -19.22
C SER A 30 -6.48 0.50 -19.95
N VAL A 31 -7.63 0.09 -19.41
CA VAL A 31 -8.49 -0.96 -19.95
C VAL A 31 -9.92 -0.43 -20.02
N GLU A 32 -10.58 -0.58 -21.18
CA GLU A 32 -12.02 -0.27 -21.37
C GLU A 32 -12.47 1.13 -20.87
N GLY A 33 -11.58 2.13 -20.95
CA GLY A 33 -11.88 3.51 -20.49
C GLY A 33 -11.85 3.70 -18.97
N GLY A 34 -11.40 2.71 -18.21
CA GLY A 34 -11.13 2.82 -16.79
C GLY A 34 -9.96 3.75 -16.46
N TYR A 35 -9.85 4.09 -15.17
CA TYR A 35 -8.77 4.91 -14.66
C TYR A 35 -7.44 4.15 -14.75
N GLY A 36 -6.44 4.76 -15.37
CA GLY A 36 -5.24 4.06 -15.81
C GLY A 36 -3.97 4.61 -15.19
N LEU A 37 -2.85 3.99 -15.56
CA LEU A 37 -1.53 4.27 -15.02
C LEU A 37 -1.05 5.72 -15.21
N ASP A 38 -1.56 6.43 -16.23
CA ASP A 38 -1.23 7.85 -16.45
C ASP A 38 -1.78 8.78 -15.35
N ALA A 39 -2.75 8.33 -14.58
CA ALA A 39 -3.27 9.09 -13.45
C ALA A 39 -2.31 9.11 -12.25
N LEU A 40 -1.48 8.06 -12.09
CA LEU A 40 -0.60 7.87 -10.93
C LEU A 40 -1.33 7.92 -9.58
N ASP A 41 -2.59 7.48 -9.56
CA ASP A 41 -3.41 7.34 -8.35
C ASP A 41 -3.09 6.01 -7.63
N ASP A 42 -3.71 5.76 -6.47
CA ASP A 42 -3.41 4.61 -5.61
C ASP A 42 -3.82 3.26 -6.22
N GLY A 43 -4.61 3.29 -7.28
CA GLY A 43 -4.97 2.12 -8.07
C GLY A 43 -5.47 2.47 -9.47
N ALA A 44 -5.75 1.43 -10.24
CA ALA A 44 -6.40 1.51 -11.55
C ALA A 44 -7.81 0.91 -11.50
N THR A 45 -8.67 1.31 -12.43
CA THR A 45 -10.03 0.76 -12.54
C THR A 45 -10.28 0.03 -13.86
N ILE A 46 -11.12 -1.00 -13.79
CA ILE A 46 -11.59 -1.77 -14.93
C ILE A 46 -13.13 -1.77 -14.89
N PRO A 47 -13.80 -1.08 -15.82
CA PRO A 47 -15.25 -1.09 -15.89
C PRO A 47 -15.79 -2.49 -16.18
N LEU A 48 -16.79 -2.93 -15.41
CA LEU A 48 -17.45 -4.23 -15.57
C LEU A 48 -18.96 -4.10 -15.28
N GLY A 49 -19.74 -3.83 -16.33
CA GLY A 49 -21.19 -3.62 -16.21
C GLY A 49 -21.51 -2.40 -15.34
N ASP A 50 -22.24 -2.62 -14.25
CA ASP A 50 -22.63 -1.59 -13.28
C ASP A 50 -21.59 -1.38 -12.16
N TYR A 51 -20.44 -2.06 -12.26
CA TYR A 51 -19.35 -2.00 -11.29
C TYR A 51 -18.04 -1.56 -11.95
N GLU A 52 -17.09 -1.18 -11.11
CA GLU A 52 -15.70 -0.97 -11.45
C GLU A 52 -14.85 -1.85 -10.53
N ILE A 53 -13.98 -2.67 -11.13
CA ILE A 53 -12.96 -3.40 -10.39
C ILE A 53 -11.82 -2.42 -10.13
N VAL A 54 -11.38 -2.30 -8.88
CA VAL A 54 -10.16 -1.59 -8.53
C VAL A 54 -9.03 -2.58 -8.38
N VAL A 55 -7.89 -2.28 -8.99
CA VAL A 55 -6.67 -3.09 -8.90
C VAL A 55 -5.51 -2.19 -8.49
N THR A 56 -4.75 -2.64 -7.50
CA THR A 56 -3.50 -1.99 -7.07
C THR A 56 -2.44 -3.05 -6.79
N THR A 57 -1.17 -2.66 -6.74
CA THR A 57 -0.09 -3.56 -6.37
C THR A 57 1.03 -2.81 -5.69
N ASP A 58 1.60 -3.45 -4.66
CA ASP A 58 2.63 -2.80 -3.87
C ASP A 58 3.71 -3.79 -3.42
N GLY A 59 4.96 -3.30 -3.39
CA GLY A 59 6.14 -4.09 -3.06
C GLY A 59 6.72 -3.67 -1.72
N HIS A 60 6.89 -4.64 -0.82
CA HIS A 60 7.20 -4.42 0.58
C HIS A 60 8.63 -4.88 0.90
N THR A 61 9.45 -3.93 1.36
CA THR A 61 10.88 -4.10 1.63
C THR A 61 11.30 -3.49 2.97
N VAL A 62 10.36 -3.47 3.93
CA VAL A 62 10.60 -2.92 5.27
C VAL A 62 11.74 -3.67 5.98
N ASN A 63 12.51 -2.93 6.76
CA ASN A 63 13.60 -3.45 7.57
C ASN A 63 13.57 -2.76 8.94
N PRO A 64 13.65 -3.44 10.09
CA PRO A 64 13.57 -4.88 10.26
C PRO A 64 12.22 -5.45 9.81
N LEU A 65 12.18 -6.77 9.61
CA LEU A 65 10.97 -7.49 9.19
C LEU A 65 9.90 -7.50 10.28
N PHE A 66 10.31 -7.49 11.55
CA PHE A 66 9.46 -7.35 12.72
C PHE A 66 9.83 -6.05 13.44
N PHE A 67 8.83 -5.24 13.76
CA PHE A 67 9.02 -3.93 14.36
C PHE A 67 7.91 -3.65 15.39
N PRO A 68 8.07 -2.64 16.24
CA PRO A 68 7.02 -2.32 17.21
C PRO A 68 5.71 -1.94 16.50
N GLY A 69 4.63 -2.66 16.81
CA GLY A 69 3.31 -2.44 16.21
C GLY A 69 3.04 -3.20 14.90
N GLY A 70 4.00 -3.93 14.34
CA GLY A 70 3.74 -4.73 13.13
C GLY A 70 4.93 -5.49 12.58
N ASP A 71 4.74 -6.04 11.40
CA ASP A 71 5.76 -6.78 10.65
C ASP A 71 5.49 -6.68 9.14
N ILE A 72 6.36 -7.27 8.33
CA ILE A 72 6.24 -7.26 6.88
C ILE A 72 4.95 -7.94 6.37
N GLY A 73 4.42 -8.91 7.11
CA GLY A 73 3.13 -9.56 6.81
C GLY A 73 1.96 -8.60 7.01
N ARG A 74 1.92 -7.93 8.17
CA ARG A 74 0.91 -6.92 8.46
C ARG A 74 0.93 -5.75 7.48
N ILE A 75 2.10 -5.15 7.22
CA ILE A 75 2.19 -3.99 6.32
C ILE A 75 1.88 -4.33 4.87
N SER A 76 2.24 -5.54 4.43
CA SER A 76 1.95 -5.96 3.05
C SER A 76 0.46 -6.13 2.78
N ALA A 77 -0.28 -6.75 3.71
CA ALA A 77 -1.73 -6.79 3.63
C ALA A 77 -2.34 -5.38 3.79
N ALA A 78 -2.00 -4.66 4.86
CA ALA A 78 -2.61 -3.39 5.19
C ALA A 78 -2.41 -2.34 4.09
N GLY A 79 -1.19 -2.15 3.58
CA GLY A 79 -0.90 -1.17 2.53
C GLY A 79 -1.74 -1.40 1.27
N THR A 80 -1.73 -2.63 0.76
CA THR A 80 -2.51 -2.97 -0.44
C THR A 80 -4.02 -2.92 -0.22
N ILE A 81 -4.52 -3.28 0.97
CA ILE A 81 -5.93 -3.10 1.32
C ILE A 81 -6.28 -1.61 1.38
N ASN A 82 -5.37 -0.77 1.89
CA ASN A 82 -5.57 0.66 2.03
C ASN A 82 -5.62 1.35 0.67
N ASP A 83 -4.71 1.02 -0.26
CA ASP A 83 -4.75 1.51 -1.65
C ASP A 83 -6.12 1.25 -2.31
N VAL A 84 -6.66 0.04 -2.17
CA VAL A 84 -8.01 -0.27 -2.69
C VAL A 84 -9.09 0.54 -1.98
N SER A 85 -8.94 0.73 -0.66
CA SER A 85 -9.91 1.43 0.17
C SER A 85 -9.96 2.92 -0.15
N VAL A 86 -8.82 3.59 -0.36
CA VAL A 86 -8.76 5.03 -0.68
C VAL A 86 -9.26 5.33 -2.10
N MET A 87 -9.29 4.33 -2.99
CA MET A 87 -10.02 4.41 -4.26
C MET A 87 -11.55 4.32 -4.08
N GLY A 88 -12.05 4.23 -2.84
CA GLY A 88 -13.47 4.11 -2.52
C GLY A 88 -14.09 2.73 -2.79
N ALA A 89 -13.27 1.72 -3.08
CA ALA A 89 -13.73 0.38 -3.40
C ALA A 89 -13.68 -0.55 -2.19
N LYS A 90 -14.66 -1.46 -2.10
CA LYS A 90 -14.62 -2.55 -1.11
C LYS A 90 -13.50 -3.52 -1.49
N PRO A 91 -12.46 -3.71 -0.66
CA PRO A 91 -11.46 -4.75 -0.87
C PRO A 91 -12.14 -6.13 -0.78
N LEU A 92 -11.82 -7.02 -1.72
CA LEU A 92 -12.36 -8.38 -1.77
C LEU A 92 -11.26 -9.41 -1.56
N ALA A 93 -10.12 -9.20 -2.21
CA ALA A 93 -9.05 -10.17 -2.21
C ALA A 93 -7.68 -9.54 -2.45
N ILE A 94 -6.64 -10.25 -2.02
CA ILE A 94 -5.25 -10.00 -2.40
C ILE A 94 -4.60 -11.24 -3.03
N SER A 95 -3.62 -11.03 -3.90
CA SER A 95 -2.58 -12.02 -4.19
C SER A 95 -1.36 -11.78 -3.30
N ASN A 96 -0.59 -12.82 -3.02
CA ASN A 96 0.65 -12.74 -2.24
C ASN A 96 1.81 -13.42 -2.97
N ALA A 97 2.74 -12.64 -3.54
CA ALA A 97 3.98 -13.14 -4.12
C ALA A 97 5.16 -12.87 -3.17
N MET A 98 5.96 -13.89 -2.92
CA MET A 98 7.11 -13.80 -2.00
C MET A 98 8.41 -14.19 -2.69
N ILE A 99 9.44 -13.39 -2.46
CA ILE A 99 10.82 -13.71 -2.83
C ILE A 99 11.60 -13.82 -1.52
N LEU A 100 12.17 -15.00 -1.27
CA LEU A 100 12.85 -15.33 -0.01
C LEU A 100 14.34 -15.53 -0.27
N GLN A 101 15.15 -15.17 0.72
CA GLN A 101 16.57 -15.51 0.76
C GLN A 101 16.75 -17.00 1.11
N GLU A 102 17.70 -17.68 0.47
CA GLU A 102 18.11 -19.03 0.87
C GLU A 102 18.54 -19.04 2.34
N GLY A 103 18.01 -20.00 3.11
CA GLY A 103 18.25 -20.10 4.55
C GLY A 103 17.33 -19.25 5.42
N PHE A 104 16.33 -18.55 4.85
CA PHE A 104 15.33 -17.82 5.62
C PHE A 104 14.60 -18.75 6.61
N PRO A 105 14.49 -18.38 7.91
CA PRO A 105 13.87 -19.26 8.91
C PRO A 105 12.39 -19.51 8.63
N ILE A 106 12.00 -20.79 8.57
CA ILE A 106 10.59 -21.19 8.40
C ILE A 106 9.71 -20.66 9.55
N GLU A 107 10.24 -20.61 10.77
CA GLU A 107 9.51 -20.08 11.92
C GLU A 107 9.17 -18.59 11.77
N ASP A 108 10.04 -17.81 11.14
CA ASP A 108 9.76 -16.39 10.89
C ASP A 108 8.80 -16.23 9.73
N LEU A 109 8.91 -17.07 8.68
CA LEU A 109 7.92 -17.12 7.61
C LEU A 109 6.52 -17.45 8.14
N ASP A 110 6.40 -18.43 9.04
CA ASP A 110 5.12 -18.81 9.67
C ASP A 110 4.47 -17.62 10.40
N LYS A 111 5.25 -16.88 11.21
CA LYS A 111 4.79 -15.67 11.90
C LYS A 111 4.32 -14.59 10.91
N ILE A 112 5.09 -14.36 9.85
CA ILE A 112 4.78 -13.36 8.82
C ILE A 112 3.48 -13.70 8.10
N ILE A 113 3.31 -14.96 7.68
CA ILE A 113 2.09 -15.42 7.00
C ILE A 113 0.87 -15.35 7.92
N LYS A 114 1.04 -15.72 9.19
CA LYS A 114 -0.03 -15.59 10.17
C LYS A 114 -0.45 -14.13 10.36
N SER A 115 0.52 -13.23 10.52
CA SER A 115 0.27 -11.79 10.66
C SER A 115 -0.43 -11.18 9.43
N LEU A 116 -0.03 -11.60 8.23
CA LEU A 116 -0.71 -11.26 6.98
C LEU A 116 -2.16 -11.75 6.97
N SER A 117 -2.39 -13.01 7.36
CA SER A 117 -3.72 -13.62 7.45
C SER A 117 -4.62 -12.88 8.44
N ASP A 118 -4.15 -12.66 9.67
CA ASP A 118 -4.87 -11.95 10.72
C ASP A 118 -5.26 -10.53 10.24
N THR A 119 -4.36 -9.85 9.53
CA THR A 119 -4.62 -8.51 8.97
C THR A 119 -5.67 -8.54 7.85
N CYS A 120 -5.70 -9.60 7.03
CA CYS A 120 -6.75 -9.77 6.02
C CYS A 120 -8.11 -10.07 6.66
N GLU A 121 -8.13 -10.85 7.75
CA GLU A 121 -9.34 -11.14 8.52
C GLU A 121 -9.93 -9.88 9.17
N GLU A 122 -9.10 -8.96 9.68
CA GLU A 122 -9.53 -7.65 10.20
C GLU A 122 -10.37 -6.85 9.18
N ALA A 123 -10.13 -7.05 7.88
CA ALA A 123 -10.76 -6.31 6.79
C ALA A 123 -11.79 -7.12 5.98
N ASP A 124 -12.06 -8.38 6.33
CA ASP A 124 -12.89 -9.32 5.55
C ASP A 124 -12.37 -9.49 4.10
N VAL A 125 -11.05 -9.67 3.96
CA VAL A 125 -10.34 -9.83 2.67
C VAL A 125 -9.75 -11.22 2.56
N ALA A 126 -9.86 -11.85 1.38
CA ALA A 126 -9.30 -13.17 1.14
C ALA A 126 -7.91 -13.11 0.45
N VAL A 127 -6.98 -13.96 0.87
CA VAL A 127 -5.77 -14.24 0.07
C VAL A 127 -6.12 -15.35 -0.93
N ILE A 128 -6.21 -15.03 -2.23
CA ILE A 128 -6.81 -15.94 -3.22
C ILE A 128 -5.81 -16.61 -4.17
N THR A 129 -4.59 -16.11 -4.24
CA THR A 129 -3.52 -16.66 -5.09
C THR A 129 -2.16 -16.16 -4.63
N GLY A 130 -1.09 -16.77 -5.12
CA GLY A 130 0.26 -16.35 -4.75
C GLY A 130 1.35 -17.00 -5.58
N ASP A 131 2.58 -16.58 -5.28
CA ASP A 131 3.80 -17.13 -5.88
C ASP A 131 4.91 -17.20 -4.82
N THR A 132 5.83 -18.13 -4.98
CA THR A 132 6.99 -18.25 -4.10
C THR A 132 8.26 -18.50 -4.91
N LYS A 133 9.28 -17.70 -4.64
CA LYS A 133 10.63 -17.83 -5.21
C LYS A 133 11.67 -17.75 -4.10
N VAL A 134 12.78 -18.44 -4.31
CA VAL A 134 13.95 -18.39 -3.43
C VAL A 134 15.14 -17.91 -4.25
N MET A 135 15.86 -16.93 -3.74
CA MET A 135 17.12 -16.41 -4.29
C MET A 135 18.29 -16.87 -3.44
N GLU A 136 19.48 -16.93 -4.02
CA GLU A 136 20.70 -17.28 -3.28
C GLU A 136 20.95 -16.32 -2.12
N GLN A 137 21.62 -16.82 -1.08
CA GLN A 137 21.79 -16.12 0.20
C GLN A 137 22.38 -14.70 0.06
N ASP A 138 23.21 -14.41 -0.95
CA ASP A 138 23.87 -13.11 -1.12
C ASP A 138 23.12 -12.14 -2.06
N LYS A 139 21.93 -12.51 -2.57
CA LYS A 139 21.18 -11.73 -3.57
C LYS A 139 19.98 -10.99 -3.01
N LEU A 140 19.51 -11.36 -1.83
CA LEU A 140 18.36 -10.78 -1.17
C LEU A 140 18.63 -10.69 0.34
N ASP A 141 18.19 -9.60 0.96
CA ASP A 141 18.23 -9.41 2.41
C ASP A 141 16.87 -9.83 3.01
N GLY A 142 16.79 -11.07 3.50
CA GLY A 142 15.57 -11.61 4.11
C GLY A 142 14.48 -11.99 3.12
N ILE A 143 13.42 -11.18 3.03
CA ILE A 143 12.21 -11.46 2.26
C ILE A 143 11.65 -10.18 1.64
N VAL A 144 11.18 -10.28 0.40
CA VAL A 144 10.34 -9.27 -0.25
C VAL A 144 8.95 -9.87 -0.42
N ILE A 145 7.92 -9.12 -0.05
CA ILE A 145 6.53 -9.46 -0.30
C ILE A 145 5.96 -8.49 -1.33
N VAL A 146 5.25 -9.00 -2.32
CA VAL A 146 4.51 -8.20 -3.30
C VAL A 146 3.05 -8.64 -3.25
N THR A 147 2.18 -7.70 -2.96
CA THR A 147 0.73 -7.93 -2.87
C THR A 147 0.03 -7.18 -3.98
N THR A 148 -0.99 -7.80 -4.57
CA THR A 148 -1.90 -7.14 -5.52
C THR A 148 -3.30 -7.19 -4.95
N GLY A 149 -3.94 -6.04 -4.81
CA GLY A 149 -5.28 -5.90 -4.25
C GLY A 149 -6.33 -5.86 -5.34
N ILE A 150 -7.48 -6.48 -5.07
CA ILE A 150 -8.66 -6.44 -5.92
C ILE A 150 -9.85 -5.98 -5.07
N GLY A 151 -10.48 -4.90 -5.50
CA GLY A 151 -11.70 -4.39 -4.91
C GLY A 151 -12.79 -4.15 -5.93
N ILE A 152 -13.97 -3.78 -5.43
CA ILE A 152 -15.13 -3.43 -6.25
C ILE A 152 -15.80 -2.18 -5.73
N ALA A 153 -16.15 -1.28 -6.65
CA ALA A 153 -17.02 -0.14 -6.41
C ALA A 153 -18.16 -0.17 -7.42
N LYS A 154 -19.30 0.47 -7.13
CA LYS A 154 -20.28 0.70 -8.20
C LYS A 154 -19.71 1.73 -9.17
N LYS A 155 -20.19 1.66 -10.41
CA LYS A 155 -19.77 2.59 -11.44
C LYS A 155 -20.01 4.04 -11.01
N GLY A 156 -18.96 4.85 -11.09
CA GLY A 156 -18.99 6.27 -10.67
C GLY A 156 -18.88 6.52 -9.16
N GLU A 157 -18.72 5.47 -8.33
CA GLU A 157 -18.47 5.61 -6.88
C GLU A 157 -16.97 5.52 -6.52
N VAL A 158 -16.10 5.30 -7.51
CA VAL A 158 -14.64 5.36 -7.31
C VAL A 158 -14.22 6.78 -6.93
N ILE A 159 -13.42 6.89 -5.88
CA ILE A 159 -12.83 8.13 -5.39
C ILE A 159 -11.45 8.29 -6.00
N LYS A 160 -11.14 9.50 -6.48
CA LYS A 160 -9.87 9.84 -7.14
C LYS A 160 -9.14 10.89 -6.33
N ASP A 161 -7.82 10.82 -6.30
CA ASP A 161 -6.99 11.84 -5.63
C ASP A 161 -7.10 13.25 -6.27
N SER A 162 -7.51 13.32 -7.52
CA SER A 162 -7.50 14.52 -8.37
C SER A 162 -8.79 15.34 -8.37
N THR A 163 -9.71 15.07 -7.42
CA THR A 163 -11.07 15.66 -7.43
C THR A 163 -11.36 16.64 -6.30
N LEU A 164 -10.33 17.03 -5.53
CA LEU A 164 -10.42 18.11 -4.53
C LEU A 164 -10.87 19.43 -5.15
N SER A 165 -11.73 20.16 -4.44
CA SER A 165 -12.28 21.45 -4.86
C SER A 165 -12.13 22.53 -3.79
N VAL A 166 -12.12 23.81 -4.21
CA VAL A 166 -12.11 24.94 -3.28
C VAL A 166 -13.35 24.89 -2.39
N GLY A 167 -13.13 24.82 -1.08
CA GLY A 167 -14.19 24.70 -0.07
C GLY A 167 -14.17 23.37 0.67
N ASP A 168 -13.57 22.33 0.08
CA ASP A 168 -13.37 21.03 0.70
C ASP A 168 -12.56 21.13 2.00
N LYS A 169 -12.77 20.17 2.90
CA LYS A 169 -12.06 20.06 4.17
C LYS A 169 -11.11 18.88 4.13
N ILE A 170 -9.87 19.11 4.53
CA ILE A 170 -8.87 18.05 4.71
C ILE A 170 -9.09 17.45 6.10
N ILE A 171 -9.30 16.13 6.13
CA ILE A 171 -9.50 15.36 7.36
C ILE A 171 -8.42 14.30 7.41
N ILE A 172 -7.81 14.13 8.58
CA ILE A 172 -6.87 13.05 8.88
C ILE A 172 -7.54 12.07 9.84
N THR A 173 -7.29 10.77 9.65
CA THR A 173 -7.92 9.69 10.41
C THR A 173 -7.20 9.38 11.73
N GLY A 174 -6.02 9.95 11.95
CA GLY A 174 -5.20 9.69 13.13
C GLY A 174 -4.01 10.65 13.27
N SER A 175 -3.06 10.28 14.12
CA SER A 175 -1.76 10.93 14.23
C SER A 175 -0.93 10.74 12.95
N VAL A 176 0.20 11.45 12.85
CA VAL A 176 1.03 11.48 11.64
C VAL A 176 2.47 11.23 12.02
N GLY A 177 3.10 10.28 11.32
CA GLY A 177 4.52 9.97 11.45
C GLY A 177 4.85 8.79 12.36
N ASP A 178 3.83 8.12 12.93
CA ASP A 178 3.96 7.00 13.85
C ASP A 178 4.81 5.85 13.28
N HIS A 179 4.47 5.31 12.10
CA HIS A 179 5.26 4.26 11.43
C HIS A 179 6.74 4.62 11.24
N GLY A 180 7.01 5.78 10.61
CA GLY A 180 8.37 6.20 10.30
C GLY A 180 9.20 6.46 11.56
N MET A 181 8.60 7.09 12.57
CA MET A 181 9.28 7.37 13.83
C MET A 181 9.51 6.11 14.66
N SER A 182 8.54 5.19 14.69
CA SER A 182 8.66 3.87 15.32
C SER A 182 9.85 3.09 14.75
N LEU A 183 9.94 2.99 13.42
CA LEU A 183 11.05 2.29 12.76
C LEU A 183 12.41 2.93 13.04
N MET A 184 12.52 4.26 12.92
CA MET A 184 13.79 4.95 13.22
C MET A 184 14.19 4.79 14.68
N SER A 185 13.25 4.95 15.61
CA SER A 185 13.49 4.76 17.04
C SER A 185 13.98 3.36 17.37
N PHE A 186 13.37 2.34 16.76
CA PHE A 186 13.75 0.95 16.98
C PHE A 186 15.14 0.63 16.42
N ARG A 187 15.47 1.15 15.23
CA ARG A 187 16.79 0.94 14.59
C ARG A 187 17.93 1.65 15.34
N GLU A 188 17.72 2.89 15.77
CA GLU A 188 18.75 3.71 16.42
C GLU A 188 18.83 3.46 17.94
N GLY A 189 17.90 2.69 18.51
CA GLY A 189 17.83 2.42 19.94
C GLY A 189 17.52 3.67 20.77
N PHE A 190 16.71 4.60 20.24
CA PHE A 190 16.30 5.78 21.01
C PHE A 190 15.45 5.32 22.21
N GLY A 191 16.01 5.49 23.41
CA GLY A 191 15.40 5.09 24.68
C GLY A 191 14.28 6.05 25.12
N PHE A 192 13.14 5.99 24.44
CA PHE A 192 11.92 6.65 24.90
C PHE A 192 11.34 5.94 26.13
N GLU A 193 10.57 6.67 26.96
CA GLU A 193 9.89 6.10 28.14
C GLU A 193 8.90 4.99 27.76
N THR A 194 8.37 5.04 26.53
CA THR A 194 7.52 4.00 25.93
C THR A 194 8.03 3.66 24.53
N GLU A 195 7.89 2.39 24.15
CA GLU A 195 8.16 1.97 22.78
C GLU A 195 7.13 2.58 21.83
N LEU A 196 7.60 3.46 20.93
CA LEU A 196 6.79 3.96 19.82
C LEU A 196 6.40 2.78 18.93
N LYS A 197 5.13 2.73 18.52
CA LYS A 197 4.60 1.66 17.68
C LYS A 197 4.15 2.21 16.34
N SER A 198 4.32 1.42 15.30
CA SER A 198 3.72 1.68 14.01
C SER A 198 2.20 1.70 14.10
N ASP A 199 1.59 2.60 13.34
CA ASP A 199 0.16 2.73 13.11
C ASP A 199 -0.38 1.82 11.99
N VAL A 200 0.40 0.82 11.57
CA VAL A 200 0.04 -0.04 10.45
C VAL A 200 -1.25 -0.81 10.76
N ALA A 201 -2.28 -0.59 9.95
CA ALA A 201 -3.58 -1.25 10.07
C ALA A 201 -4.36 -1.15 8.75
N PRO A 202 -5.26 -2.11 8.48
CA PRO A 202 -6.19 -1.99 7.37
C PRO A 202 -7.30 -0.98 7.70
N MET A 203 -7.55 -0.05 6.78
CA MET A 203 -8.39 1.13 7.01
C MET A 203 -9.80 1.01 6.44
N TRP A 204 -10.14 -0.09 5.77
CA TRP A 204 -11.45 -0.29 5.14
C TRP A 204 -12.62 -0.11 6.14
N GLY A 205 -12.46 -0.56 7.38
CA GLY A 205 -13.49 -0.42 8.42
C GLY A 205 -13.85 1.04 8.71
N ILE A 206 -12.89 1.96 8.71
CA ILE A 206 -13.13 3.39 8.92
C ILE A 206 -13.60 4.05 7.62
N ILE A 207 -12.96 3.72 6.49
CA ILE A 207 -13.25 4.33 5.19
C ILE A 207 -14.68 3.99 4.74
N SER A 208 -15.12 2.74 4.88
CA SER A 208 -16.50 2.35 4.55
C SER A 208 -17.55 3.16 5.32
N LYS A 209 -17.28 3.50 6.60
CA LYS A 209 -18.15 4.37 7.40
C LYS A 209 -18.13 5.82 6.95
N ALA A 210 -16.98 6.36 6.54
CA ALA A 210 -16.91 7.68 5.94
C ALA A 210 -17.69 7.75 4.61
N LEU A 211 -17.58 6.71 3.78
CA LEU A 211 -18.32 6.62 2.51
C LEU A 211 -19.83 6.50 2.72
N GLU A 212 -20.29 5.77 3.75
CA GLU A 212 -21.71 5.70 4.14
C GLU A 212 -22.27 7.08 4.52
N VAL A 213 -21.48 7.94 5.16
CA VAL A 213 -21.86 9.32 5.49
C VAL A 213 -21.90 10.19 4.22
N GLY A 214 -20.99 9.94 3.28
CA GLY A 214 -20.88 10.65 2.01
C GLY A 214 -20.13 11.98 2.09
N GLY A 215 -19.97 12.64 0.94
CA GLY A 215 -19.24 13.91 0.83
C GLY A 215 -17.72 13.78 0.73
N VAL A 216 -17.20 12.55 0.66
CA VAL A 216 -15.79 12.28 0.36
C VAL A 216 -15.55 12.59 -1.12
N THR A 217 -14.70 13.59 -1.39
CA THR A 217 -14.34 13.99 -2.75
C THR A 217 -13.06 13.32 -3.20
N ALA A 218 -12.01 13.33 -2.37
CA ALA A 218 -10.73 12.66 -2.63
C ALA A 218 -10.24 11.92 -1.38
N MET A 219 -9.42 10.90 -1.58
CA MET A 219 -8.73 10.16 -0.53
C MET A 219 -7.34 9.75 -1.02
N LYS A 220 -6.42 9.60 -0.06
CA LYS A 220 -5.07 9.06 -0.23
C LYS A 220 -4.58 8.58 1.13
N ASP A 221 -3.77 7.53 1.17
CA ASP A 221 -3.06 7.14 2.39
C ASP A 221 -1.61 7.69 2.37
N PRO A 222 -1.19 8.47 3.39
CA PRO A 222 0.07 9.20 3.35
C PRO A 222 1.28 8.29 3.65
N THR A 223 1.65 7.42 2.70
CA THR A 223 2.72 6.43 2.83
C THR A 223 4.13 7.03 2.66
N ARG A 224 4.84 6.72 1.56
CA ARG A 224 6.19 7.26 1.30
C ARG A 224 6.11 8.74 0.94
N GLY A 225 7.04 9.54 1.46
CA GLY A 225 6.96 11.00 1.42
C GLY A 225 6.01 11.60 2.47
N GLY A 226 5.18 10.76 3.13
CA GLY A 226 4.31 11.13 4.23
C GLY A 226 3.22 12.13 3.87
N LEU A 227 2.64 12.76 4.90
CA LEU A 227 1.55 13.72 4.74
C LEU A 227 1.91 14.90 3.82
N ALA A 228 3.17 15.34 3.87
CA ALA A 228 3.62 16.43 3.02
C ALA A 228 3.52 16.07 1.53
N ASN A 229 3.97 14.88 1.14
CA ASN A 229 3.84 14.42 -0.25
C ASN A 229 2.38 14.19 -0.63
N CYS A 230 1.56 13.64 0.27
CA CYS A 230 0.15 13.38 0.02
C CYS A 230 -0.69 14.64 -0.25
N ILE A 231 -0.36 15.78 0.39
CA ILE A 231 -1.12 17.02 0.22
C ILE A 231 -0.63 17.86 -0.98
N ASN A 232 0.60 17.65 -1.46
CA ASN A 232 1.16 18.36 -2.62
C ASN A 232 0.76 17.70 -3.94
#